data_AF-A0A564Q8Q2-F1
#
_entry.id   AF-A0A564Q8Q2-F1
#
_cell.length_a   1.000
_cell.length_b   1.000
_cell.length_c   1.000
_cell.angle_alpha   90.00
_cell.angle_beta   90.00
_cell.angle_gamma   90.00
#
_symmetry.space_group_name_H-M   'P 1'
#
loop_
_entity.id
_entity.type
_entity.pdbx_description
1 polymer ?
#
loop_
_entity_poly.entity_id
_entity_poly.type
_entity_poly.pdbx_seq_one_letter_code
_entity_poly.pdbx_strand_id
1 'polypeptide(L)'
;MKRGYLIARDRIQSGLSLGVFVVETDVRGGTMHTTKFCIEQQRTLIVLKHPTAHGNDKLISEKQADIVFERDEDMDLAKVKINRIKKELSMP
;
A
#
# COMPACT_ATOMS: atom_id res chain seq x y z
N MET A 1 8.72 13.86 19.16
CA MET A 1 9.39 12.88 18.28
C MET A 1 9.75 13.57 16.96
N LYS A 2 10.99 13.46 16.44
CA LYS A 2 11.37 14.13 15.17
C LYS A 2 10.69 13.44 13.97
N ARG A 3 10.22 14.23 12.99
CA ARG A 3 9.53 13.75 11.77
C ARG A 3 10.29 12.65 11.02
N GLY A 4 11.62 12.73 10.98
CA GLY A 4 12.46 11.70 10.36
C GLY A 4 12.30 10.30 10.96
N TYR A 5 12.03 10.18 12.26
CA TYR A 5 11.82 8.87 12.90
C TYR A 5 10.52 8.20 12.45
N LEU A 6 9.46 8.99 12.23
CA LEU A 6 8.18 8.47 11.71
C LEU A 6 8.37 7.89 10.30
N ILE A 7 9.05 8.65 9.42
CA ILE A 7 9.32 8.20 8.05
C ILE A 7 10.21 6.95 8.05
N ALA A 8 11.24 6.91 8.90
CA ALA A 8 12.11 5.74 9.01
C ALA A 8 11.36 4.50 9.49
N ARG A 9 10.41 4.67 10.42
CA ARG A 9 9.51 3.60 10.88
C ARG A 9 8.60 3.11 9.76
N ASP A 10 7.97 4.02 9.01
CA ASP A 10 7.05 3.67 7.93
C ASP A 10 7.72 2.77 6.88
N ARG A 11 9.00 3.01 6.56
CA ARG A 11 9.81 2.14 5.69
C ARG A 11 9.93 0.71 6.20
N ILE A 12 10.08 0.53 7.52
CA ILE A 12 10.18 -0.79 8.14
C ILE A 12 8.81 -1.47 8.10
N GLN A 13 7.73 -0.74 8.35
CA GLN A 13 6.37 -1.29 8.33
C GLN A 13 5.99 -1.84 6.95
N SER A 14 6.23 -1.09 5.87
CA SER A 14 6.01 -1.61 4.52
C SER A 14 6.99 -2.75 4.18
N GLY A 15 8.25 -2.64 4.61
CA GLY A 15 9.30 -3.59 4.23
C GLY A 15 9.10 -4.99 4.81
N LEU A 16 8.57 -5.08 6.04
CA LEU A 16 8.21 -6.33 6.70
C LEU A 16 6.90 -6.94 6.17
N SER A 17 6.10 -6.15 5.47
CA SER A 17 4.80 -6.58 4.93
C SER A 17 4.96 -7.19 3.54
N LEU A 18 4.00 -8.04 3.15
CA LEU A 18 3.86 -8.53 1.76
C LEU A 18 3.13 -7.52 0.87
N GLY A 19 2.31 -6.66 1.49
CA GLY A 19 1.56 -5.59 0.84
C GLY A 19 1.03 -4.61 1.88
N VAL A 20 0.59 -3.45 1.42
CA VAL A 20 -0.01 -2.40 2.24
C VAL A 20 -1.43 -2.16 1.73
N PHE A 21 -2.40 -2.14 2.64
CA PHE A 21 -3.78 -1.79 2.33
C PHE A 21 -4.11 -0.40 2.89
N VAL A 22 -4.31 0.56 1.99
CA VAL A 22 -4.72 1.92 2.31
C VAL A 22 -6.24 1.98 2.38
N VAL A 23 -6.77 2.10 3.59
CA VAL A 23 -8.20 2.29 3.84
C VAL A 23 -8.58 3.75 3.63
N GLU A 24 -7.84 4.67 4.24
CA GLU A 24 -8.08 6.12 4.15
C GLU A 24 -6.78 6.89 4.35
N THR A 25 -6.56 7.92 3.54
CA THR A 25 -5.53 8.94 3.76
C THR A 25 -5.88 10.24 3.05
N ASP A 26 -5.37 11.35 3.57
CA ASP A 26 -5.31 12.63 2.86
C ASP A 26 -4.10 12.67 1.89
N VAL A 27 -4.13 13.59 0.91
CA VAL A 27 -3.10 13.82 -0.11
C VAL A 27 -1.74 14.14 0.51
N ARG A 28 -1.73 14.81 1.68
CA ARG A 28 -0.51 15.13 2.45
C ARG A 28 -0.37 14.29 3.73
N GLY A 29 -1.12 13.19 3.84
CA GLY A 29 -1.11 12.30 4.99
C GLY A 29 0.20 11.53 5.15
N GLY A 30 0.52 11.15 6.40
CA GLY A 30 1.73 10.36 6.70
C GLY A 30 1.76 9.01 5.98
N THR A 31 0.59 8.42 5.72
CA THR A 31 0.43 7.16 4.96
C THR A 31 1.11 7.22 3.59
N MET A 32 1.19 8.39 2.95
CA MET A 32 1.87 8.55 1.66
C MET A 32 3.37 8.20 1.70
N HIS A 33 4.01 8.28 2.86
CA HIS A 33 5.38 7.76 3.02
C HIS A 33 5.39 6.22 2.96
N THR A 34 4.44 5.58 3.62
CA THR A 34 4.31 4.11 3.63
C THR A 34 3.97 3.58 2.23
N THR A 35 3.09 4.24 1.48
CA THR A 35 2.75 3.82 0.10
C THR A 35 3.94 3.96 -0.83
N LYS A 36 4.72 5.04 -0.72
CA LYS A 36 5.96 5.20 -1.47
C LYS A 36 6.94 4.07 -1.19
N PHE A 37 7.22 3.76 0.08
CA PHE A 37 8.12 2.67 0.43
C PHE A 37 7.58 1.30 -0.01
N CYS A 38 6.27 1.07 0.08
CA CYS A 38 5.61 -0.14 -0.43
C CYS A 38 5.94 -0.37 -1.91
N ILE A 39 5.78 0.66 -2.75
CA ILE A 39 6.07 0.59 -4.18
C ILE A 39 7.57 0.37 -4.43
N GLU A 40 8.44 1.13 -3.77
CA GLU A 40 9.90 1.01 -3.91
C GLU A 40 10.41 -0.37 -3.50
N GLN A 41 9.78 -1.01 -2.52
CA GLN A 41 10.12 -2.34 -2.00
C GLN A 41 9.40 -3.48 -2.74
N GLN A 42 8.70 -3.17 -3.83
CA GLN A 42 7.96 -4.14 -4.64
C GLN A 42 6.95 -4.95 -3.79
N ARG A 43 6.26 -4.28 -2.87
CA ARG A 43 5.15 -4.84 -2.09
C ARG A 43 3.84 -4.48 -2.78
N THR A 44 2.81 -5.32 -2.63
CA THR A 44 1.50 -5.07 -3.24
C THR A 44 0.83 -3.86 -2.58
N LEU A 45 0.50 -2.82 -3.36
CA LEU A 45 -0.26 -1.67 -2.86
C LEU A 45 -1.75 -1.80 -3.18
N ILE A 46 -2.56 -2.04 -2.15
CA ILE A 46 -4.02 -2.12 -2.25
C ILE A 46 -4.59 -0.79 -1.76
N VAL A 47 -5.52 -0.20 -2.51
CA VAL A 47 -6.16 1.07 -2.13
C VAL A 47 -7.67 0.91 -2.20
N LEU A 48 -8.34 1.20 -1.09
CA LEU A 48 -9.80 1.22 -1.03
C LEU A 48 -10.34 2.38 -1.86
N LYS A 49 -11.33 2.13 -2.72
CA LYS A 49 -12.12 3.17 -3.36
C LYS A 49 -13.08 3.77 -2.33
N HIS A 50 -12.53 4.66 -1.51
CA HIS A 50 -13.27 5.35 -0.47
C HIS A 50 -13.97 6.59 -1.06
N PRO A 51 -15.27 6.86 -0.75
CA PRO A 51 -16.03 7.92 -1.39
C PRO A 51 -15.51 9.33 -1.15
N THR A 52 -14.74 9.55 -0.07
CA THR A 52 -14.29 10.89 0.36
C THR A 52 -12.79 11.00 0.60
N ALA A 53 -12.00 9.93 0.41
CA ALA A 53 -10.58 9.97 0.73
C ALA A 53 -9.76 10.47 -0.47
N HIS A 54 -9.51 11.77 -0.54
CA HIS A 54 -8.77 12.39 -1.65
C HIS A 54 -7.35 11.83 -1.86
N GLY A 55 -6.69 11.37 -0.79
CA GLY A 55 -5.40 10.70 -0.92
C GLY A 55 -5.51 9.34 -1.60
N ASN A 56 -6.56 8.57 -1.30
CA ASN A 56 -6.83 7.31 -2.01
C ASN A 56 -7.13 7.58 -3.49
N ASP A 57 -7.99 8.56 -3.79
CA ASP A 57 -8.32 8.94 -5.17
C ASP A 57 -7.06 9.33 -5.95
N LYS A 58 -6.14 10.08 -5.33
CA LYS A 58 -4.85 10.42 -5.96
C LYS A 58 -4.02 9.17 -6.30
N LEU A 59 -3.89 8.23 -5.37
CA LEU A 59 -3.14 6.98 -5.60
C LEU A 59 -3.76 6.16 -6.75
N ILE A 60 -5.10 6.11 -6.80
CA ILE A 60 -5.84 5.42 -7.86
C ILE A 60 -5.69 6.15 -9.20
N SER A 61 -5.88 7.46 -9.25
CA SER A 61 -5.81 8.25 -10.49
C SER A 61 -4.41 8.26 -11.11
N GLU A 62 -3.38 8.27 -10.26
CA GLU A 62 -1.97 8.18 -10.68
C GLU A 62 -1.54 6.75 -11.01
N LYS A 63 -2.46 5.77 -10.96
CA LYS A 63 -2.20 4.35 -11.23
C LYS A 63 -1.10 3.75 -10.36
N GLN A 64 -0.98 4.23 -9.12
CA GLN A 64 -0.02 3.68 -8.16
C GLN A 64 -0.54 2.41 -7.50
N ALA A 65 -1.85 2.24 -7.41
CA ALA A 65 -2.46 1.07 -6.80
C ALA A 65 -2.29 -0.18 -7.69
N ASP A 66 -1.80 -1.26 -7.09
CA ASP A 66 -1.82 -2.59 -7.68
C ASP A 66 -3.23 -3.16 -7.80
N ILE A 67 -4.08 -2.83 -6.82
CA ILE A 67 -5.46 -3.25 -6.69
C ILE A 67 -6.26 -2.05 -6.20
N VAL A 68 -7.29 -1.67 -6.95
CA VAL A 68 -8.35 -0.80 -6.45
C VAL A 68 -9.38 -1.72 -5.81
N PHE A 69 -9.56 -1.61 -4.49
CA PHE A 69 -10.47 -2.44 -3.73
C PHE A 69 -11.81 -1.73 -3.65
N GLU A 70 -12.84 -2.30 -4.28
CA GLU A 70 -14.20 -1.74 -4.36
C GLU A 70 -15.25 -2.68 -3.79
N ARG A 71 -15.03 -3.99 -3.92
CA ARG A 71 -15.96 -5.03 -3.49
C ARG A 71 -15.22 -6.18 -2.83
N ASP A 72 -15.96 -7.00 -2.09
CA ASP A 72 -15.39 -8.12 -1.35
C ASP A 72 -14.72 -9.16 -2.26
N GLU A 73 -15.14 -9.28 -3.53
CA GLU A 73 -14.50 -10.20 -4.49
C GLU A 73 -13.04 -9.79 -4.82
N ASP A 74 -12.67 -8.53 -4.64
CA ASP A 74 -11.30 -8.05 -4.84
C ASP A 74 -10.32 -8.66 -3.83
N MET A 75 -10.84 -9.24 -2.75
CA MET A 75 -10.06 -10.00 -1.76
C MET A 75 -9.35 -11.19 -2.40
N ASP A 76 -9.94 -11.84 -3.40
CA ASP A 76 -9.29 -12.98 -4.06
C ASP A 76 -8.10 -12.51 -4.91
N LEU A 77 -8.21 -11.36 -5.57
CA LEU A 77 -7.08 -10.74 -6.26
C LEU A 77 -5.97 -10.34 -5.28
N ALA A 78 -6.33 -9.81 -4.11
CA ALA A 78 -5.39 -9.47 -3.05
C ALA A 78 -4.63 -10.71 -2.55
N LYS A 79 -5.32 -11.81 -2.28
CA LYS A 79 -4.70 -13.09 -1.89
C LYS A 79 -3.73 -13.58 -2.95
N VAL A 80 -4.11 -13.52 -4.23
CA VAL A 80 -3.24 -13.95 -5.35
C VAL A 80 -1.97 -13.10 -5.40
N LYS A 81 -2.07 -11.77 -5.38
CA LYS A 81 -0.89 -10.88 -5.41
C LYS A 81 0.00 -11.05 -4.18
N ILE A 82 -0.58 -11.12 -2.97
CA ILE A 82 0.18 -11.32 -1.73
C ILE A 82 0.93 -12.65 -1.73
N ASN A 83 0.30 -13.74 -2.18
CA ASN A 83 0.97 -15.05 -2.28
C ASN A 83 2.10 -15.05 -3.30
N ARG A 84 1.96 -14.29 -4.39
CA ARG A 84 3.04 -14.09 -5.36
C ARG A 84 4.24 -13.39 -4.71
N ILE A 85 4.05 -12.27 -4.02
CA ILE A 85 5.14 -11.56 -3.31
C ILE A 85 5.80 -12.48 -2.27
N LYS A 86 4.99 -13.26 -1.53
CA LYS A 86 5.52 -14.24 -0.57
C LYS A 86 6.45 -15.25 -1.24
N LYS A 87 6.05 -15.76 -2.41
CA LYS A 87 6.86 -16.70 -3.18
C LYS A 87 8.17 -16.06 -3.66
N GLU A 88 8.09 -14.88 -4.26
CA GLU A 88 9.25 -14.12 -4.75
C GLU A 88 10.26 -13.85 -3.62
N LEU A 89 9.79 -13.47 -2.43
CA LEU A 89 10.64 -13.24 -1.26
C LEU A 89 11.22 -14.51 -0.61
N SER A 90 10.59 -15.66 -0.86
CA SER A 90 11.06 -16.96 -0.34
C SER A 90 12.05 -17.65 -1.28
N MET A 91 12.27 -17.12 -2.48
CA MET A 91 13.26 -17.66 -3.41
C MET A 91 14.66 -17.17 -2.99
N PRO A 92 15.65 -18.09 -2.94
CA PRO A 92 17.02 -17.77 -2.54
C PRO A 92 17.74 -16.87 -3.55
#